data_AF-A0A2V9RJE6-F1
#
_entry.id   AF-A0A2V9RJE6-F1
#
_cell.length_a   1.000
_cell.length_b   1.000
_cell.length_c   1.000
_cell.angle_alpha   90.00
_cell.angle_beta   90.00
_cell.angle_gamma   90.00
#
_symmetry.space_group_name_H-M   'P 1'
#
loop_
_entity.id
_entity.type
_entity.pdbx_description
1 polymer ?
#
loop_
_entity_poly.entity_id
_entity_poly.type
_entity_poly.pdbx_seq_one_letter_code
_entity_poly.pdbx_strand_id
1 'polypeptide(L)'
;MWRHDNSIILERRPTGLARVLRNRQRDSFNLGLLTIPPATALAVLLIPEDLSTSGALFWPAWVLTAGLLIGVLIKVVDRGFMELLRAHHLLMLAIVIVVCAEPLHPSYQILSNYETVSKTFLSIGFFGTIVALASSLPPLRVPLSVRQFAARYYSTRLLFQIVLTATGVAISSFAYAADFSLSRMIDGLLAARFAAPWSRGQLGGWDAFRDFLSYFAYIVPTFTVLLAIRHGSWLQPLVLISALCSLVNLAFLAQGGGRRILGSALLTWLHSRHRHLRNRHYIFVAALVLANVVFLDVLLTQRTVGFREFSYTSMDFRGLRVDDNFRSLSETLRIIPAEAEFVGFQHFWYVLVRPVPRVFWPSKPINSGFDLAAHLRARGVSLSITSIGEAYMSFGWLGVALGGLFFGWIARSWSQLVDHEYGLIGSALYAFGVMALFIGMRSMLELVLMTYPIICWYVLDGLLGSPEPATYPRRTSALMHSARR
;
A
#
# COMPACT_ATOMS: atom_id res chain seq x y z
N MET A 1 41.06 14.32 60.56
CA MET A 1 39.68 13.90 60.91
C MET A 1 38.77 14.63 59.92
N TRP A 2 38.58 14.12 58.72
CA TRP A 2 37.43 13.30 58.32
C TRP A 2 37.77 12.53 57.03
N ARG A 3 37.56 11.21 57.01
CA ARG A 3 37.62 10.34 55.83
C ARG A 3 36.23 10.30 55.20
N HIS A 4 36.14 10.49 53.88
CA HIS A 4 34.99 10.04 53.10
C HIS A 4 35.46 9.02 52.06
N ASP A 5 35.14 7.75 52.35
CA ASP A 5 35.21 6.62 51.44
C ASP A 5 34.17 6.79 50.33
N ASN A 6 34.62 7.21 49.15
CA ASN A 6 33.84 7.10 47.92
C ASN A 6 34.07 5.69 47.34
N SER A 7 33.28 4.72 47.80
CA SER A 7 33.15 3.43 47.12
C SER A 7 32.46 3.64 45.78
N ILE A 8 33.26 3.72 44.72
CA ILE A 8 32.81 3.72 43.33
C ILE A 8 32.18 2.34 43.05
N ILE A 9 30.85 2.27 43.12
CA ILE A 9 30.10 1.15 42.59
C ILE A 9 30.27 1.21 41.06
N LEU A 10 31.17 0.38 40.54
CA LEU A 10 31.30 0.10 39.12
C LEU A 10 30.04 -0.62 38.64
N GLU A 11 29.00 0.15 38.34
CA GLU A 11 27.87 -0.32 37.56
C GLU A 11 28.42 -0.79 36.20
N ARG A 12 28.56 -2.12 36.05
CA ARG A 12 28.92 -2.74 34.78
C ARG A 12 27.87 -2.31 33.75
N ARG A 13 28.21 -1.29 32.95
CA ARG A 13 27.40 -0.88 31.80
C ARG A 13 27.11 -2.15 30.98
N PRO A 14 25.84 -2.51 30.76
CA PRO A 14 25.50 -3.68 29.99
C PRO A 14 26.19 -3.57 28.63
N THR A 15 26.92 -4.63 28.27
CA THR A 15 27.62 -4.75 26.99
C THR A 15 26.66 -4.39 25.85
N GLY A 16 27.15 -3.73 24.81
CA GLY A 16 26.31 -3.24 23.70
C GLY A 16 25.39 -4.30 23.09
N LEU A 17 25.80 -5.58 23.15
CA LEU A 17 25.02 -6.73 22.73
C LEU A 17 23.76 -6.95 23.58
N ALA A 18 23.85 -6.84 24.91
CA ALA A 18 22.71 -7.01 25.81
C ALA A 18 21.68 -5.88 25.65
N ARG A 19 22.11 -4.66 25.36
CA ARG A 19 21.22 -3.52 25.08
C ARG A 19 20.50 -3.69 23.73
N VAL A 20 21.21 -4.18 22.70
CA VAL A 20 20.64 -4.47 21.37
C VAL A 20 19.67 -5.65 21.41
N LEU A 21 19.98 -6.71 22.18
CA LEU A 21 19.09 -7.85 22.36
C LEU A 21 17.84 -7.49 23.19
N ARG A 22 17.99 -6.67 24.24
CA ARG A 22 16.87 -6.21 25.08
C ARG A 22 15.94 -5.22 24.34
N ASN A 23 16.47 -4.37 23.45
CA ASN A 23 15.65 -3.56 22.55
C ASN A 23 14.97 -4.41 21.46
N ARG A 24 15.65 -5.41 20.89
CA ARG A 24 15.03 -6.35 19.92
C ARG A 24 13.86 -7.14 20.51
N GLN A 25 13.95 -7.54 21.78
CA GLN A 25 12.88 -8.29 22.46
C GLN A 25 11.67 -7.43 22.84
N ARG A 26 11.82 -6.11 23.03
CA ARG A 26 10.71 -5.20 23.31
C ARG A 26 9.96 -4.71 22.07
N ASP A 27 10.49 -4.96 20.88
CA ASP A 27 9.88 -4.54 19.61
C ASP A 27 8.99 -5.61 18.98
N SER A 28 9.10 -6.87 19.40
CA SER A 28 8.42 -7.97 18.71
C SER A 28 6.96 -8.11 19.09
N PHE A 29 6.54 -7.84 20.32
CA PHE A 29 5.14 -8.11 20.68
C PHE A 29 4.18 -7.07 20.08
N ASN A 30 3.27 -7.52 19.22
CA ASN A 30 2.18 -6.71 18.70
C ASN A 30 0.97 -6.81 19.64
N LEU A 31 0.61 -5.69 20.29
CA LEU A 31 -0.52 -5.61 21.21
C LEU A 31 -1.87 -5.96 20.54
N GLY A 32 -1.94 -5.92 19.21
CA GLY A 32 -3.09 -6.40 18.43
C GLY A 32 -3.50 -7.83 18.78
N LEU A 33 -2.56 -8.68 19.20
CA LEU A 33 -2.84 -10.04 19.68
C LEU A 33 -3.82 -10.09 20.86
N LEU A 34 -3.79 -9.05 21.72
CA LEU A 34 -4.63 -8.96 22.91
C LEU A 34 -5.91 -8.17 22.66
N THR A 35 -5.90 -7.25 21.70
CA THR A 35 -6.98 -6.28 21.52
C THR A 35 -7.94 -6.66 20.40
N ILE A 36 -7.46 -7.32 19.35
CA ILE A 36 -8.29 -7.67 18.18
C ILE A 36 -9.32 -8.77 18.52
N PRO A 37 -8.96 -9.90 19.17
CA PRO A 37 -9.94 -10.94 19.48
C PRO A 37 -11.13 -10.46 20.33
N PRO A 38 -10.96 -9.77 21.48
CA PRO A 38 -12.10 -9.31 22.27
C PRO A 38 -12.90 -8.23 21.55
N ALA A 39 -12.27 -7.34 20.80
CA ALA A 39 -12.99 -6.35 19.99
C ALA A 39 -13.80 -7.02 18.87
N THR A 40 -13.30 -8.08 18.26
CA THR A 40 -14.04 -8.85 17.26
C THR A 40 -15.26 -9.53 17.87
N ALA A 41 -15.09 -10.17 19.03
CA ALA A 41 -16.21 -10.77 19.75
C ALA A 41 -17.27 -9.72 20.13
N LEU A 42 -16.85 -8.57 20.67
CA LEU A 42 -17.75 -7.48 21.01
C LEU A 42 -18.44 -6.89 19.76
N ALA A 43 -17.71 -6.72 18.65
CA ALA A 43 -18.29 -6.26 17.40
C ALA A 43 -19.40 -7.19 16.90
N VAL A 44 -19.19 -8.51 16.96
CA VAL A 44 -20.20 -9.51 16.58
C VAL A 44 -21.41 -9.47 17.51
N LEU A 45 -21.21 -9.31 18.82
CA LEU A 45 -22.29 -9.17 19.79
C LEU A 45 -23.12 -7.89 19.59
N LEU A 46 -22.53 -6.84 19.01
CA LEU A 46 -23.20 -5.58 18.71
C LEU A 46 -23.91 -5.57 17.35
N ILE A 47 -23.82 -6.64 16.56
CA ILE A 47 -24.55 -6.71 15.28
C ILE A 47 -26.05 -6.75 15.59
N PRO A 48 -26.85 -5.79 15.07
CA PRO A 48 -28.28 -5.78 15.30
C PRO A 48 -28.99 -6.90 14.53
N GLU A 49 -30.19 -7.27 14.98
CA GLU A 49 -31.03 -8.26 14.27
C GLU A 49 -31.50 -7.73 12.90
N ASP A 50 -31.87 -6.44 12.83
CA ASP A 50 -32.27 -5.79 11.57
C ASP A 50 -31.08 -5.09 10.89
N LEU A 51 -30.54 -5.77 9.89
CA LEU A 51 -29.41 -5.30 9.07
C LEU A 51 -29.83 -4.36 7.92
N SER A 52 -31.13 -4.22 7.66
CA SER A 52 -31.63 -3.39 6.56
C SER A 52 -31.55 -1.89 6.87
N THR A 53 -31.41 -1.53 8.15
CA THR A 53 -31.33 -0.15 8.61
C THR A 53 -30.00 0.51 8.22
N SER A 54 -30.06 1.78 7.79
CA SER A 54 -28.87 2.60 7.54
C SER A 54 -28.01 2.67 8.79
N GLY A 55 -26.72 2.32 8.66
CA GLY A 55 -25.77 2.43 9.75
C GLY A 55 -25.87 1.29 10.78
N ALA A 56 -26.62 0.22 10.50
CA ALA A 56 -26.72 -0.96 11.35
C ALA A 56 -25.34 -1.48 11.81
N LEU A 57 -24.34 -1.42 10.94
CA LEU A 57 -22.99 -1.92 11.20
C LEU A 57 -22.01 -0.86 11.72
N PHE A 58 -22.46 0.38 11.94
CA PHE A 58 -21.60 1.49 12.33
C PHE A 58 -20.85 1.20 13.63
N TRP A 59 -21.58 0.85 14.70
CA TRP A 59 -20.96 0.57 16.00
C TRP A 59 -20.12 -0.72 16.01
N PRO A 60 -20.58 -1.86 15.47
CA PRO A 60 -19.74 -3.03 15.28
C PRO A 60 -18.42 -2.73 14.55
N ALA A 61 -18.46 -1.96 13.46
CA ALA A 61 -17.29 -1.58 12.69
C ALA A 61 -16.32 -0.70 13.47
N TRP A 62 -16.82 0.27 14.24
CA TRP A 62 -15.97 1.11 15.10
C TRP A 62 -15.29 0.31 16.21
N VAL A 63 -16.00 -0.64 16.83
CA VAL A 63 -15.42 -1.51 17.86
C VAL A 63 -14.31 -2.37 17.30
N LEU A 64 -14.52 -3.04 16.16
CA LEU A 64 -13.47 -3.83 15.51
C LEU A 64 -12.28 -2.94 15.09
N THR A 65 -12.56 -1.75 14.54
CA THR A 65 -11.53 -0.78 14.14
C THR A 65 -10.70 -0.33 15.33
N ALA A 66 -11.32 -0.05 16.47
CA ALA A 66 -10.62 0.28 17.71
C ALA A 66 -9.72 -0.88 18.14
N GLY A 67 -10.20 -2.13 18.08
CA GLY A 67 -9.40 -3.32 18.37
C GLY A 67 -8.16 -3.47 17.48
N LEU A 68 -8.30 -3.19 16.18
CA LEU A 68 -7.23 -3.21 15.19
C LEU A 68 -6.18 -2.11 15.42
N LEU A 69 -6.59 -0.92 15.85
CA LEU A 69 -5.73 0.26 15.90
C LEU A 69 -5.20 0.62 17.30
N ILE A 70 -5.83 0.16 18.39
CA ILE A 70 -5.41 0.53 19.75
C ILE A 70 -3.96 0.11 20.05
N GLY A 71 -3.53 -1.07 19.58
CA GLY A 71 -2.15 -1.52 19.72
C GLY A 71 -1.16 -0.63 18.97
N VAL A 72 -1.56 -0.11 17.81
CA VAL A 72 -0.79 0.87 17.03
C VAL A 72 -0.73 2.19 17.79
N LEU A 73 -1.85 2.68 18.30
CA LEU A 73 -1.96 3.94 19.02
C LEU A 73 -1.09 3.95 20.29
N ILE A 74 -1.15 2.89 21.09
CA ILE A 74 -0.32 2.76 22.30
C ILE A 74 1.17 2.88 21.94
N LYS A 75 1.61 2.18 20.88
CA LYS A 75 3.01 2.25 20.42
C LYS A 75 3.38 3.63 19.88
N VAL A 76 2.47 4.31 19.19
CA VAL A 76 2.67 5.69 18.72
C VAL A 76 2.76 6.69 19.87
N VAL A 77 1.97 6.51 20.93
CA VAL A 77 2.03 7.36 22.13
C VAL A 77 3.33 7.11 22.91
N ASP A 78 3.72 5.85 23.07
CA ASP A 78 4.94 5.45 23.80
C ASP A 78 6.24 5.85 23.06
N ARG A 79 6.27 5.69 21.73
CA ARG A 79 7.51 5.79 20.93
C ARG A 79 7.51 6.89 19.88
N GLY A 80 6.41 7.61 19.76
CA GLY A 80 6.22 8.71 18.82
C GLY A 80 5.64 8.29 17.46
N PHE A 81 5.32 9.30 16.67
CA PHE A 81 4.62 9.17 15.39
C PHE A 81 5.33 8.28 14.35
N MET A 82 6.66 8.15 14.40
CA MET A 82 7.39 7.31 13.44
C MET A 82 7.07 5.84 13.57
N GLU A 83 6.56 5.43 14.72
CA GLU A 83 6.11 4.07 14.92
C GLU A 83 4.90 3.75 14.04
N LEU A 84 4.02 4.73 13.76
CA LEU A 84 2.90 4.58 12.82
C LEU A 84 3.40 4.21 11.42
N LEU A 85 4.56 4.76 11.03
CA LEU A 85 5.11 4.56 9.69
C LEU A 85 5.69 3.16 9.49
N ARG A 86 5.74 2.28 10.51
CA ARG A 86 6.17 0.89 10.33
C ARG A 86 5.18 0.11 9.47
N ALA A 87 5.70 -0.77 8.61
CA ALA A 87 4.91 -1.42 7.58
C ALA A 87 3.77 -2.28 8.15
N HIS A 88 3.98 -2.93 9.29
CA HIS A 88 2.93 -3.74 9.94
C HIS A 88 1.83 -2.88 10.58
N HIS A 89 2.13 -1.67 11.06
CA HIS A 89 1.12 -0.74 11.55
C HIS A 89 0.33 -0.13 10.38
N LEU A 90 1.01 0.25 9.29
CA LEU A 90 0.35 0.70 8.07
C LEU A 90 -0.50 -0.40 7.42
N LEU A 91 -0.12 -1.68 7.58
CA LEU A 91 -0.93 -2.82 7.17
C LEU A 91 -2.20 -2.96 8.01
N MET A 92 -2.15 -2.76 9.34
CA MET A 92 -3.36 -2.73 10.16
C MET A 92 -4.29 -1.59 9.74
N LEU A 93 -3.73 -0.42 9.45
CA LEU A 93 -4.48 0.70 8.90
C LEU A 93 -5.06 0.35 7.51
N ALA A 94 -4.35 -0.42 6.68
CA ALA A 94 -4.85 -0.89 5.40
C ALA A 94 -6.07 -1.81 5.55
N ILE A 95 -6.08 -2.72 6.54
CA ILE A 95 -7.26 -3.56 6.84
C ILE A 95 -8.47 -2.65 7.13
N VAL A 96 -8.31 -1.63 7.96
CA VAL A 96 -9.38 -0.69 8.30
C VAL A 96 -9.84 0.10 7.07
N ILE A 97 -8.92 0.75 6.37
CA ILE A 97 -9.24 1.66 5.25
C ILE A 97 -9.77 0.89 4.03
N VAL A 98 -9.25 -0.30 3.76
CA VAL A 98 -9.61 -1.05 2.56
C VAL A 98 -10.83 -1.94 2.82
N VAL A 99 -10.90 -2.60 3.98
CA VAL A 99 -11.92 -3.63 4.25
C VAL A 99 -13.05 -3.10 5.14
N CYS A 100 -12.76 -2.27 6.14
CA CYS A 100 -13.77 -1.79 7.11
C CYS A 100 -14.35 -0.41 6.78
N ALA A 101 -13.86 0.30 5.75
CA ALA A 101 -14.27 1.69 5.52
C ALA A 101 -15.77 1.85 5.23
N GLU A 102 -16.36 0.92 4.49
CA GLU A 102 -17.80 0.90 4.19
C GLU A 102 -18.69 0.94 5.44
N PRO A 103 -18.65 -0.07 6.34
CA PRO A 103 -19.54 -0.09 7.50
C PRO A 103 -19.24 1.01 8.53
N LEU A 104 -18.10 1.70 8.44
CA LEU A 104 -17.82 2.91 9.24
C LEU A 104 -18.65 4.13 8.79
N HIS A 105 -19.36 4.06 7.66
CA HIS A 105 -20.27 5.12 7.23
C HIS A 105 -21.66 4.96 7.88
N PRO A 106 -22.24 6.03 8.46
CA PRO A 106 -23.59 5.99 9.03
C PRO A 106 -24.70 5.68 8.02
N SER A 107 -24.45 5.90 6.72
CA SER A 107 -25.38 5.61 5.64
C SER A 107 -25.24 4.21 5.05
N TYR A 108 -24.27 3.41 5.50
CA TYR A 108 -24.03 2.09 4.94
C TYR A 108 -25.18 1.14 5.23
N GLN A 109 -25.61 0.41 4.20
CA GLN A 109 -26.65 -0.61 4.28
C GLN A 109 -26.14 -1.88 3.58
N ILE A 110 -26.42 -3.02 4.20
CA ILE A 110 -26.12 -4.33 3.62
C ILE A 110 -27.38 -5.19 3.68
N LEU A 111 -27.76 -5.75 2.53
CA LEU A 111 -28.84 -6.72 2.44
C LEU A 111 -28.22 -8.11 2.60
N SER A 112 -27.99 -8.51 3.84
CA SER A 112 -27.45 -9.83 4.17
C SER A 112 -28.04 -10.35 5.48
N ASN A 113 -27.71 -11.58 5.86
CA ASN A 113 -28.16 -12.17 7.11
C ASN A 113 -27.11 -12.01 8.23
N TYR A 114 -27.56 -12.14 9.48
CA TYR A 114 -26.71 -12.04 10.66
C TYR A 114 -25.49 -12.96 10.59
N GLU A 115 -25.68 -14.20 10.13
CA GLU A 115 -24.62 -15.20 10.05
C GLU A 115 -23.49 -14.76 9.10
N THR A 116 -23.82 -14.26 7.91
CA THR A 116 -22.83 -13.83 6.91
C THR A 116 -22.06 -12.61 7.40
N VAL A 117 -22.76 -11.62 7.96
CA VAL A 117 -22.12 -10.42 8.52
C VAL A 117 -21.21 -10.81 9.69
N SER A 118 -21.67 -11.69 10.57
CA SER A 118 -20.87 -12.21 11.69
C SER A 118 -19.61 -12.93 11.19
N LYS A 119 -19.72 -13.82 10.20
CA LYS A 119 -18.57 -14.46 9.55
C LYS A 119 -17.61 -13.44 8.94
N THR A 120 -18.13 -12.34 8.38
CA THR A 120 -17.32 -11.26 7.81
C THR A 120 -16.48 -10.59 8.90
N PHE A 121 -17.10 -10.15 10.00
CA PHE A 121 -16.38 -9.59 11.15
C PHE A 121 -15.36 -10.56 11.73
N LEU A 122 -15.74 -11.83 11.92
CA LEU A 122 -14.84 -12.89 12.39
C LEU A 122 -13.66 -13.10 11.45
N SER A 123 -13.87 -13.07 10.13
CA SER A 123 -12.79 -13.22 9.15
C SER A 123 -11.78 -12.07 9.20
N ILE A 124 -12.26 -10.83 9.35
CA ILE A 124 -11.40 -9.65 9.46
C ILE A 124 -10.62 -9.67 10.77
N GLY A 125 -11.31 -9.93 11.89
CA GLY A 125 -10.70 -10.02 13.20
C GLY A 125 -9.68 -11.16 13.32
N PHE A 126 -10.02 -12.33 12.79
CA PHE A 126 -9.11 -13.48 12.75
C PHE A 126 -7.89 -13.17 11.87
N PHE A 127 -8.09 -12.66 10.65
CA PHE A 127 -6.99 -12.23 9.78
C PHE A 127 -6.08 -11.20 10.46
N GLY A 128 -6.66 -10.14 11.05
CA GLY A 128 -5.93 -9.10 11.77
C GLY A 128 -5.15 -9.65 12.97
N THR A 129 -5.73 -10.58 13.73
CA THR A 129 -5.05 -11.25 14.85
C THR A 129 -3.85 -12.05 14.34
N ILE A 130 -4.00 -12.78 13.25
CA ILE A 130 -2.90 -13.56 12.67
C ILE A 130 -1.82 -12.65 12.05
N VAL A 131 -2.19 -11.52 11.45
CA VAL A 131 -1.23 -10.47 11.03
C VAL A 131 -0.44 -9.96 12.24
N ALA A 132 -1.11 -9.69 13.36
CA ALA A 132 -0.45 -9.26 14.59
C ALA A 132 0.53 -10.33 15.12
N LEU A 133 0.10 -11.59 15.14
CA LEU A 133 0.94 -12.74 15.48
C LEU A 133 2.19 -12.82 14.60
N ALA A 134 1.99 -12.82 13.28
CA ALA A 134 3.07 -12.96 12.32
C ALA A 134 4.04 -11.78 12.34
N SER A 135 3.53 -10.57 12.57
CA SER A 135 4.38 -9.39 12.75
C SER A 135 5.25 -9.46 14.02
N SER A 136 4.89 -10.35 14.96
CA SER A 136 5.65 -10.62 16.19
C SER A 136 6.70 -11.70 16.03
N LEU A 137 6.67 -12.45 14.92
CA LEU A 137 7.67 -13.48 14.62
C LEU A 137 9.00 -12.86 14.16
N PRO A 138 10.12 -13.61 14.24
CA PRO A 138 11.39 -13.18 13.67
C PRO A 138 11.24 -12.82 12.18
N PRO A 139 11.70 -11.63 11.76
CA PRO A 139 11.56 -11.23 10.37
C PRO A 139 12.45 -12.06 9.45
N LEU A 140 12.00 -12.27 8.21
CA LEU A 140 12.87 -12.75 7.12
C LEU A 140 13.97 -11.74 6.88
N ARG A 141 15.17 -12.23 6.55
CA ARG A 141 16.25 -11.36 6.10
C ARG A 141 15.88 -10.81 4.73
N VAL A 142 15.87 -9.49 4.60
CA VAL A 142 15.70 -8.85 3.29
C VAL A 142 16.82 -9.34 2.35
N PRO A 143 16.50 -9.77 1.11
CA PRO A 143 17.49 -10.26 0.17
C PRO A 143 18.64 -9.28 -0.06
N LEU A 144 19.85 -9.81 -0.30
CA LEU A 144 21.05 -8.99 -0.49
C LEU A 144 20.91 -7.98 -1.63
N SER A 145 20.26 -8.37 -2.74
CA SER A 145 19.98 -7.48 -3.87
C SER A 145 19.16 -6.26 -3.45
N VAL A 146 18.10 -6.46 -2.66
CA VAL A 146 17.24 -5.38 -2.15
C VAL A 146 18.02 -4.48 -1.19
N ARG A 147 18.87 -5.06 -0.33
CA ARG A 147 19.72 -4.27 0.60
C ARG A 147 20.76 -3.43 -0.14
N GLN A 148 21.43 -4.01 -1.13
CA GLN A 148 22.40 -3.30 -1.97
C GLN A 148 21.72 -2.18 -2.76
N PHE A 149 20.53 -2.45 -3.30
CA PHE A 149 19.72 -1.47 -4.00
C PHE A 149 19.28 -0.31 -3.09
N ALA A 150 18.78 -0.63 -1.89
CA ALA A 150 18.40 0.37 -0.88
C ALA A 150 19.57 1.27 -0.46
N ALA A 151 20.79 0.72 -0.41
CA ALA A 151 21.99 1.44 0.00
C ALA A 151 22.61 2.31 -1.11
N ARG A 152 22.04 2.32 -2.33
CA ARG A 152 22.59 3.12 -3.43
C ARG A 152 22.48 4.62 -3.14
N TYR A 153 23.46 5.36 -3.64
CA TYR A 153 23.44 6.81 -3.66
C TYR A 153 23.18 7.31 -5.07
N TYR A 154 22.12 8.11 -5.25
CA TYR A 154 21.81 8.72 -6.54
C TYR A 154 22.19 10.19 -6.56
N SER A 155 22.93 10.57 -7.60
CA SER A 155 23.16 11.97 -7.93
C SER A 155 21.86 12.64 -8.36
N THR A 156 21.77 13.96 -8.21
CA THR A 156 20.63 14.76 -8.71
C THR A 156 20.39 14.52 -10.20
N ARG A 157 21.47 14.42 -10.98
CA ARG A 157 21.41 14.14 -12.42
C ARG A 157 20.74 12.80 -12.70
N LEU A 158 21.15 11.75 -11.98
CA LEU A 158 20.56 10.41 -12.15
C LEU A 158 19.08 10.39 -11.75
N LEU A 159 18.72 11.01 -10.62
CA LEU A 159 17.31 11.12 -10.20
C LEU A 159 16.45 11.80 -11.28
N PHE A 160 16.95 12.88 -11.87
CA PHE A 160 16.24 13.61 -12.92
C PHE A 160 16.19 12.82 -14.23
N GLN A 161 17.26 12.13 -14.61
CA GLN A 161 17.27 11.23 -15.77
C GLN A 161 16.24 10.11 -15.61
N ILE A 162 16.16 9.49 -14.43
CA ILE A 162 15.14 8.47 -14.13
C ILE A 162 13.73 9.06 -14.30
N VAL A 163 13.45 10.27 -13.79
CA VAL A 163 12.15 10.93 -13.98
C VAL A 163 11.80 11.11 -15.46
N LEU A 164 12.73 11.64 -16.25
CA LEU A 164 12.51 11.89 -17.67
C LEU A 164 12.33 10.60 -18.46
N THR A 165 13.21 9.61 -18.25
CA THR A 165 13.12 8.32 -18.94
C THR A 165 11.85 7.57 -18.55
N ALA A 166 11.50 7.52 -17.26
CA ALA A 166 10.27 6.88 -16.80
C ALA A 166 9.03 7.55 -17.38
N THR A 167 9.01 8.89 -17.44
CA THR A 167 7.91 9.64 -18.06
C THR A 167 7.83 9.35 -19.56
N GLY A 168 8.95 9.40 -20.28
CA GLY A 168 8.97 9.12 -21.71
C GLY A 168 8.48 7.70 -22.04
N VAL A 169 8.93 6.70 -21.27
CA VAL A 169 8.51 5.29 -21.44
C VAL A 169 7.03 5.10 -21.09
N ALA A 170 6.54 5.74 -20.03
CA ALA A 170 5.13 5.61 -19.66
C ALA A 170 4.21 6.31 -20.67
N ILE A 171 4.57 7.52 -21.11
CA ILE A 171 3.77 8.29 -22.08
C ILE A 171 3.83 7.65 -23.47
N SER A 172 4.93 7.01 -23.86
CA SER A 172 5.00 6.31 -25.15
C SER A 172 3.98 5.17 -25.26
N SER A 173 3.64 4.51 -24.15
CA SER A 173 2.55 3.53 -24.11
C SER A 173 1.20 4.14 -24.48
N PHE A 174 0.87 5.30 -23.90
CA PHE A 174 -0.38 6.00 -24.20
C PHE A 174 -0.38 6.62 -25.59
N ALA A 175 0.76 7.15 -26.03
CA ALA A 175 0.93 7.70 -27.37
C ALA A 175 0.77 6.61 -28.43
N TYR A 176 1.42 5.45 -28.24
CA TYR A 176 1.29 4.31 -29.15
C TYR A 176 -0.18 3.85 -29.26
N ALA A 177 -0.90 3.76 -28.14
CA ALA A 177 -2.33 3.43 -28.14
C ALA A 177 -3.21 4.42 -28.90
N ALA A 178 -2.75 5.68 -29.03
CA ALA A 178 -3.46 6.76 -29.69
C ALA A 178 -2.91 7.06 -31.10
N ASP A 179 -2.15 6.14 -31.71
CA ASP A 179 -1.44 6.32 -32.99
C ASP A 179 -0.56 7.58 -33.02
N PHE A 180 0.05 7.91 -31.89
CA PHE A 180 0.86 9.13 -31.65
C PHE A 180 0.12 10.45 -31.92
N SER A 181 -1.20 10.43 -31.98
CA SER A 181 -2.02 11.64 -32.15
C SER A 181 -2.30 12.33 -30.82
N LEU A 182 -1.80 13.55 -30.65
CA LEU A 182 -2.02 14.34 -29.44
C LEU A 182 -3.51 14.62 -29.20
N SER A 183 -4.29 14.88 -30.26
CA SER A 183 -5.74 15.11 -30.12
C SER A 183 -6.44 13.87 -29.57
N ARG A 184 -6.12 12.68 -30.09
CA ARG A 184 -6.66 11.42 -29.58
C ARG A 184 -6.24 11.12 -28.14
N MET A 185 -5.04 11.52 -27.73
CA MET A 185 -4.60 11.40 -26.34
C MET A 185 -5.42 12.28 -25.40
N ILE A 186 -5.64 13.55 -25.78
CA ILE A 186 -6.47 14.48 -25.01
C ILE A 186 -7.92 14.01 -24.97
N ASP A 187 -8.46 13.55 -26.10
CA ASP A 187 -9.80 12.99 -26.18
C ASP A 187 -9.96 11.75 -25.30
N GLY A 188 -8.97 10.86 -25.32
CA GLY A 188 -8.93 9.68 -24.45
C GLY A 188 -8.87 10.02 -22.96
N LEU A 189 -8.18 11.09 -22.58
CA LEU A 189 -8.14 11.58 -21.20
C LEU A 189 -9.51 12.04 -20.70
N LEU A 190 -10.31 12.63 -21.60
CA LEU A 190 -11.65 13.12 -21.29
C LEU A 190 -12.75 12.08 -21.48
N ALA A 191 -12.47 10.98 -22.18
CA ALA A 191 -13.41 9.91 -22.44
C ALA A 191 -13.70 9.06 -21.19
N ALA A 192 -14.81 8.31 -21.23
CA ALA A 192 -15.10 7.26 -20.26
C ALA A 192 -13.94 6.24 -20.20
N ARG A 193 -13.72 5.64 -19.02
CA ARG A 193 -12.55 4.77 -18.75
C ARG A 193 -12.34 3.69 -19.81
N PHE A 194 -13.43 3.01 -20.19
CA PHE A 194 -13.39 1.89 -21.13
C PHE A 194 -13.50 2.30 -22.60
N ALA A 195 -13.67 3.60 -22.88
CA ALA A 195 -13.74 4.14 -24.23
C ALA A 195 -12.40 4.76 -24.70
N ALA A 196 -11.41 4.89 -23.80
CA ALA A 196 -10.13 5.46 -24.18
C ALA A 196 -9.32 4.54 -25.11
N PRO A 197 -8.43 5.10 -25.96
CA PRO A 197 -7.63 4.32 -26.91
C PRO A 197 -6.71 3.27 -26.26
N TRP A 198 -6.29 3.52 -25.03
CA TRP A 198 -5.48 2.58 -24.23
C TRP A 198 -6.31 1.64 -23.35
N SER A 199 -7.64 1.62 -23.50
CA SER A 199 -8.49 0.61 -22.87
C SER A 199 -8.15 -0.79 -23.40
N ARG A 200 -8.44 -1.82 -22.59
CA ARG A 200 -8.11 -3.22 -22.90
C ARG A 200 -9.34 -4.00 -23.35
N GLY A 201 -9.13 -5.00 -24.19
CA GLY A 201 -10.01 -6.17 -24.27
C GLY A 201 -9.84 -7.12 -23.07
N GLN A 202 -10.71 -8.13 -22.94
CA GLN A 202 -10.70 -9.07 -21.80
C GLN A 202 -9.46 -9.96 -21.74
N LEU A 203 -8.86 -10.29 -22.88
CA LEU A 203 -7.71 -11.19 -23.00
C LEU A 203 -6.48 -10.41 -23.50
N GLY A 204 -5.40 -10.43 -22.72
CA GLY A 204 -4.17 -9.72 -23.07
C GLY A 204 -3.42 -10.36 -24.25
N GLY A 205 -2.88 -9.53 -25.14
CA GLY A 205 -2.01 -9.90 -26.27
C GLY A 205 -0.67 -9.17 -26.20
N TRP A 206 -0.15 -8.69 -27.33
CA TRP A 206 1.03 -7.81 -27.38
C TRP A 206 0.81 -6.49 -26.60
N ASP A 207 -0.44 -6.04 -26.49
CA ASP A 207 -0.80 -4.87 -25.68
C ASP A 207 -0.49 -5.04 -24.18
N ALA A 208 -0.32 -6.27 -23.70
CA ALA A 208 0.10 -6.50 -22.32
C ALA A 208 1.51 -5.94 -22.04
N PHE A 209 2.41 -5.89 -23.04
CA PHE A 209 3.72 -5.25 -22.88
C PHE A 209 3.59 -3.73 -22.77
N ARG A 210 2.69 -3.14 -23.56
CA ARG A 210 2.38 -1.71 -23.47
C ARG A 210 1.91 -1.35 -22.06
N ASP A 211 1.06 -2.19 -21.47
CA ASP A 211 0.62 -2.01 -20.08
C ASP A 211 1.78 -2.00 -19.07
N PHE A 212 2.79 -2.86 -19.27
CA PHE A 212 3.99 -2.88 -18.43
C PHE A 212 4.73 -1.53 -18.44
N LEU A 213 4.78 -0.86 -19.59
CA LEU A 213 5.42 0.46 -19.72
C LEU A 213 4.70 1.53 -18.90
N SER A 214 3.37 1.43 -18.75
CA SER A 214 2.62 2.36 -17.89
C SER A 214 3.04 2.29 -16.41
N TYR A 215 3.65 1.20 -15.94
CA TYR A 215 4.09 1.10 -14.54
C TYR A 215 5.27 2.04 -14.21
N PHE A 216 6.02 2.49 -15.22
CA PHE A 216 7.07 3.51 -15.05
C PHE A 216 6.49 4.85 -14.59
N ALA A 217 5.23 5.17 -14.90
CA ALA A 217 4.58 6.37 -14.40
C ALA A 217 4.43 6.39 -12.87
N TYR A 218 4.32 5.21 -12.22
CA TYR A 218 4.13 5.13 -10.77
C TYR A 218 5.37 5.53 -9.97
N ILE A 219 6.57 5.47 -10.55
CA ILE A 219 7.77 5.87 -9.84
C ILE A 219 7.99 7.38 -9.83
N VAL A 220 7.47 8.08 -10.84
CA VAL A 220 7.79 9.49 -11.12
C VAL A 220 7.52 10.41 -9.93
N PRO A 221 6.35 10.36 -9.24
CA PRO A 221 6.08 11.29 -8.15
C PRO A 221 6.97 11.07 -6.92
N THR A 222 7.39 9.83 -6.68
CA THR A 222 8.34 9.53 -5.60
C THR A 222 9.71 10.11 -5.89
N PHE A 223 10.18 10.02 -7.14
CA PHE A 223 11.45 10.62 -7.55
C PHE A 223 11.42 12.14 -7.56
N THR A 224 10.28 12.75 -7.91
CA THR A 224 10.07 14.20 -7.75
C THR A 224 10.24 14.63 -6.29
N VAL A 225 9.67 13.87 -5.35
CA VAL A 225 9.88 14.10 -3.90
C VAL A 225 11.36 13.97 -3.52
N LEU A 226 12.05 12.96 -4.03
CA LEU A 226 13.48 12.79 -3.78
C LEU A 226 14.31 13.97 -4.27
N LEU A 227 14.04 14.48 -5.48
CA LEU A 227 14.67 15.68 -6.03
C LEU A 227 14.40 16.91 -5.17
N ALA A 228 13.14 17.12 -4.76
CA ALA A 228 12.75 18.23 -3.89
C ALA A 228 13.48 18.18 -2.53
N ILE A 229 13.63 16.99 -1.95
CA ILE A 229 14.37 16.80 -0.69
C ILE A 229 15.86 17.06 -0.91
N ARG A 230 16.44 16.55 -1.99
CA ARG A 230 17.87 16.70 -2.31
C ARG A 230 18.26 18.16 -2.48
N HIS A 231 17.44 18.94 -3.17
CA HIS A 231 17.67 20.37 -3.38
C HIS A 231 17.22 21.25 -2.20
N GLY A 232 16.36 20.73 -1.32
CA GLY A 232 15.80 21.50 -0.21
C GLY A 232 14.71 22.51 -0.61
N SER A 233 14.32 22.59 -1.88
CA SER A 233 13.30 23.51 -2.39
C SER A 233 12.45 22.87 -3.49
N TRP A 234 11.14 23.16 -3.45
CA TRP A 234 10.17 22.73 -4.47
C TRP A 234 10.16 23.64 -5.71
N LEU A 235 10.75 24.84 -5.61
CA LEU A 235 10.75 25.84 -6.68
C LEU A 235 11.94 25.71 -7.63
N GLN A 236 12.81 24.72 -7.42
CA GLN A 236 13.94 24.48 -8.31
C GLN A 236 13.44 24.03 -9.69
N PRO A 237 14.03 24.53 -10.80
CA PRO A 237 13.53 24.23 -12.15
C PRO A 237 13.40 22.73 -12.44
N LEU A 238 14.38 21.92 -12.04
CA LEU A 238 14.35 20.46 -12.24
C LEU A 238 13.20 19.80 -11.46
N VAL A 239 12.89 20.31 -10.26
CA VAL A 239 11.79 19.82 -9.43
C VAL A 239 10.45 20.22 -10.03
N LEU A 240 10.32 21.45 -10.54
CA LEU A 240 9.11 21.92 -11.21
C LEU A 240 8.81 21.12 -12.48
N ILE A 241 9.84 20.85 -13.30
CA ILE A 241 9.70 19.98 -14.48
C ILE A 241 9.28 18.57 -14.04
N SER A 242 9.91 18.01 -13.02
CA SER A 242 9.56 16.68 -12.50
C SER A 242 8.13 16.62 -11.93
N ALA A 243 7.68 17.70 -11.28
CA ALA A 243 6.32 17.85 -10.80
C ALA A 243 5.30 17.93 -11.95
N LEU A 244 5.62 18.64 -13.03
CA LEU A 244 4.80 18.64 -14.24
C LEU A 244 4.73 17.23 -14.86
N CYS A 245 5.85 16.53 -14.98
CA CYS A 245 5.88 15.14 -15.42
C CYS A 245 5.03 14.23 -14.52
N SER A 246 5.08 14.45 -13.20
CA SER A 246 4.27 13.72 -12.21
C SER A 246 2.78 13.96 -12.41
N LEU A 247 2.38 15.21 -12.65
CA LEU A 247 0.99 15.60 -12.89
C LEU A 247 0.45 14.99 -14.18
N VAL A 248 1.23 15.05 -15.27
CA VAL A 248 0.85 14.46 -16.57
C VAL A 248 0.66 12.94 -16.41
N ASN A 249 1.64 12.23 -15.83
CA ASN A 249 1.53 10.79 -15.59
C ASN A 249 0.34 10.44 -14.68
N LEU A 250 0.10 11.25 -13.64
CA LEU A 250 -1.05 11.07 -12.75
C LEU A 250 -2.37 11.20 -13.50
N ALA A 251 -2.51 12.15 -14.43
CA ALA A 251 -3.72 12.31 -15.23
C ALA A 251 -4.02 11.07 -16.09
N PHE A 252 -3.02 10.55 -16.81
CA PHE A 252 -3.18 9.33 -17.63
C PHE A 252 -3.50 8.10 -16.78
N LEU A 253 -2.78 7.91 -15.66
CA LEU A 253 -3.06 6.79 -14.77
C LEU A 253 -4.42 6.92 -14.10
N ALA A 254 -4.83 8.12 -13.67
CA ALA A 254 -6.12 8.38 -13.08
C ALA A 254 -7.27 8.03 -14.03
N GLN A 255 -7.13 8.37 -15.32
CA GLN A 255 -8.09 7.97 -16.36
C GLN A 255 -8.20 6.44 -16.44
N GLY A 256 -7.08 5.71 -16.40
CA GLY A 256 -7.05 4.24 -16.40
C GLY A 256 -7.60 3.60 -15.12
N GLY A 257 -7.97 4.40 -14.11
CA GLY A 257 -8.39 3.96 -12.77
C GLY A 257 -7.24 3.72 -11.79
N GLY A 258 -6.01 4.08 -12.16
CA GLY A 258 -4.82 4.08 -11.32
C GLY A 258 -4.87 5.24 -10.33
N ARG A 259 -5.19 4.93 -9.07
CA ARG A 259 -5.47 5.94 -8.01
C ARG A 259 -4.38 6.05 -6.94
N ARG A 260 -3.26 5.38 -7.17
CA ARG A 260 -2.43 4.80 -6.10
C ARG A 260 -1.01 5.37 -6.04
N ILE A 261 -0.74 6.39 -6.83
CA ILE A 261 0.63 6.87 -7.12
C ILE A 261 1.15 7.81 -6.02
N LEU A 262 0.26 8.57 -5.38
CA LEU A 262 0.67 9.58 -4.39
C LEU A 262 1.08 8.98 -3.05
N GLY A 263 0.65 7.76 -2.74
CA GLY A 263 0.91 7.11 -1.46
C GLY A 263 2.40 6.89 -1.20
N SER A 264 3.13 6.31 -2.17
CA SER A 264 4.57 6.08 -2.02
C SER A 264 5.37 7.40 -1.97
N ALA A 265 4.96 8.42 -2.74
CA ALA A 265 5.59 9.74 -2.71
C ALA A 265 5.40 10.43 -1.35
N LEU A 266 4.18 10.40 -0.82
CA LEU A 266 3.85 10.96 0.49
C LEU A 266 4.58 10.23 1.63
N LEU A 267 4.59 8.89 1.61
CA LEU A 267 5.32 8.08 2.59
C LEU A 267 6.82 8.34 2.54
N THR A 268 7.40 8.48 1.33
CA THR A 268 8.81 8.83 1.16
C THR A 268 9.13 10.20 1.75
N TRP A 269 8.26 11.19 1.52
CA TRP A 269 8.42 12.53 2.07
C TRP A 269 8.32 12.54 3.59
N LEU A 270 7.27 11.91 4.15
CA LEU A 270 7.05 11.79 5.58
C LEU A 270 8.23 11.10 6.28
N HIS A 271 8.66 9.97 5.75
CA HIS A 271 9.76 9.20 6.33
C HIS A 271 11.09 9.97 6.25
N SER A 272 11.36 10.65 5.14
CA SER A 272 12.62 11.39 4.97
C SER A 272 12.67 12.70 5.76
N ARG A 273 11.53 13.35 6.01
CA ARG A 273 11.44 14.63 6.75
C ARG A 273 11.07 14.47 8.21
N HIS A 274 11.02 13.24 8.71
CA HIS A 274 10.51 12.90 10.03
C HIS A 274 11.05 13.74 11.20
N ARG A 275 12.35 14.06 11.21
CA ARG A 275 13.00 14.84 12.27
C ARG A 275 12.66 16.34 12.25
N HIS A 276 12.04 16.82 11.17
CA HIS A 276 11.75 18.24 10.94
C HIS A 276 10.25 18.52 10.79
N LEU A 277 9.38 17.56 11.12
CA LEU A 277 7.93 17.72 11.03
C LEU A 277 7.41 18.64 12.14
N ARG A 278 7.13 19.89 11.76
CA ARG A 278 6.28 20.84 12.50
C ARG A 278 4.78 20.57 12.32
N ASN A 279 3.93 21.08 13.22
CA ASN A 279 2.46 20.96 13.21
C ASN A 279 1.82 21.26 11.84
N ARG A 280 2.31 22.29 11.15
CA ARG A 280 1.86 22.64 9.79
C ARG A 280 1.97 21.52 8.76
N HIS A 281 2.96 20.63 8.91
CA HIS A 281 3.16 19.51 8.00
C HIS A 281 2.09 18.43 8.23
N TYR A 282 1.70 18.17 9.48
CA TYR A 282 0.61 17.24 9.76
C TYR A 282 -0.72 17.76 9.20
N ILE A 283 -0.99 19.06 9.34
CA ILE A 283 -2.16 19.72 8.74
C ILE A 283 -2.11 19.60 7.21
N PHE A 284 -0.96 19.87 6.60
CA PHE A 284 -0.78 19.72 5.15
C PHE A 284 -1.01 18.28 4.67
N VAL A 285 -0.47 17.28 5.38
CA VAL A 285 -0.69 15.87 5.05
C VAL A 285 -2.15 15.48 5.21
N ALA A 286 -2.80 15.90 6.30
CA ALA A 286 -4.23 15.66 6.51
C ALA A 286 -5.07 16.28 5.37
N ALA A 287 -4.78 17.52 4.99
CA ALA A 287 -5.43 18.19 3.88
C ALA A 287 -5.18 17.48 2.54
N LEU A 288 -3.95 17.01 2.29
CA LEU A 288 -3.61 16.27 1.08
C LEU A 288 -4.32 14.91 1.01
N VAL A 289 -4.41 14.19 2.14
CA VAL A 289 -5.15 12.92 2.23
C VAL A 289 -6.64 13.17 1.99
N LEU A 290 -7.22 14.21 2.58
CA LEU A 290 -8.62 14.57 2.36
C LEU A 290 -8.88 14.97 0.90
N ALA A 291 -8.02 15.79 0.31
CA ALA A 291 -8.10 16.16 -1.11
C ALA A 291 -7.97 14.94 -2.02
N ASN A 292 -7.06 14.02 -1.70
CA ASN A 292 -6.93 12.77 -2.44
C ASN A 292 -8.21 11.94 -2.36
N VAL A 293 -8.77 11.77 -1.17
CA VAL A 293 -10.04 11.07 -0.95
C VAL A 293 -11.17 11.64 -1.81
N VAL A 294 -11.36 12.96 -1.79
CA VAL A 294 -12.39 13.64 -2.60
C VAL A 294 -12.11 13.41 -4.09
N PHE A 295 -10.85 13.54 -4.51
CA PHE A 295 -10.45 13.27 -5.89
C PHE A 295 -10.73 11.82 -6.32
N LEU A 296 -10.53 10.83 -5.43
CA LEU A 296 -10.84 9.43 -5.72
C LEU A 296 -12.34 9.19 -5.89
N ASP A 297 -13.19 9.87 -5.12
CA ASP A 297 -14.64 9.80 -5.24
C ASP A 297 -15.12 10.42 -6.57
N VAL A 298 -14.60 11.60 -6.92
CA VAL A 298 -14.87 12.22 -8.22
C VAL A 298 -14.47 11.29 -9.37
N LEU A 299 -13.29 10.66 -9.29
CA LEU A 299 -12.83 9.67 -10.26
C LEU A 299 -13.70 8.40 -10.32
N LEU A 300 -14.40 8.03 -9.25
CA LEU A 300 -15.35 6.92 -9.27
C LEU A 300 -16.61 7.28 -10.02
N THR A 301 -17.17 8.44 -9.71
CA THR A 301 -18.42 8.92 -10.32
C THR A 301 -18.24 9.22 -11.80
N GLN A 302 -17.12 9.84 -12.19
CA GLN A 302 -16.85 10.21 -13.59
C GLN A 302 -16.32 9.04 -14.44
N ARG A 303 -16.08 7.86 -13.87
CA ARG A 303 -15.49 6.72 -14.58
C ARG A 303 -16.31 6.25 -15.79
N THR A 304 -17.63 6.26 -15.67
CA THR A 304 -18.56 5.72 -16.67
C THR A 304 -18.92 6.73 -17.75
N VAL A 305 -18.97 8.02 -17.40
CA VAL A 305 -19.37 9.10 -18.31
C VAL A 305 -18.15 9.74 -18.99
N GLY A 306 -17.02 9.82 -18.28
CA GLY A 306 -15.87 10.61 -18.69
C GLY A 306 -15.97 12.06 -18.22
N PHE A 307 -14.92 12.84 -18.46
CA PHE A 307 -14.82 14.24 -18.04
C PHE A 307 -15.41 15.23 -19.04
N ARG A 308 -15.87 14.78 -20.21
CA ARG A 308 -16.51 15.65 -21.22
C ARG A 308 -17.81 16.27 -20.72
N GLU A 309 -18.58 15.51 -19.96
CA GLU A 309 -19.85 15.93 -19.36
C GLU A 309 -19.70 15.98 -17.83
N PHE A 310 -18.67 16.70 -17.37
CA PHE A 310 -18.40 16.79 -15.94
C PHE A 310 -19.59 17.42 -15.21
N SER A 311 -20.31 16.59 -14.47
CA SER A 311 -21.35 16.99 -13.53
C SER A 311 -21.06 16.32 -12.20
N TYR A 312 -20.76 17.13 -11.18
CA TYR A 312 -20.55 16.66 -9.82
C TYR A 312 -21.20 17.64 -8.86
N THR A 313 -22.33 17.25 -8.30
CA THR A 313 -23.11 18.06 -7.36
C THR A 313 -22.92 17.56 -5.94
N SER A 314 -23.25 18.39 -4.95
CA SER A 314 -23.24 17.98 -3.53
C SER A 314 -24.19 16.80 -3.26
N MET A 315 -25.21 16.57 -4.11
CA MET A 315 -26.12 15.43 -4.02
C MET A 315 -25.49 14.11 -4.49
N ASP A 316 -24.41 14.18 -5.29
CA ASP A 316 -23.68 13.00 -5.76
C ASP A 316 -22.70 12.48 -4.70
N PHE A 317 -22.25 13.37 -3.81
CA PHE A 317 -21.40 13.00 -2.68
C PHE A 317 -22.23 12.33 -1.57
N ARG A 318 -22.42 11.02 -1.69
CA ARG A 318 -23.12 10.19 -0.69
C ARG A 318 -22.21 9.61 0.40
N GLY A 319 -21.00 10.16 0.52
CA GLY A 319 -19.93 9.63 1.37
C GLY A 319 -18.81 8.99 0.55
N LEU A 320 -17.78 8.49 1.24
CA LEU A 320 -16.57 7.94 0.64
C LEU A 320 -16.89 6.57 0.03
N ARG A 321 -17.06 6.51 -1.30
CA ARG A 321 -17.32 5.25 -2.00
C ARG A 321 -16.05 4.40 -2.04
N VAL A 322 -15.80 3.60 -1.00
CA VAL A 322 -14.67 2.66 -0.97
C VAL A 322 -15.10 1.31 -1.54
N ASP A 323 -14.91 1.12 -2.85
CA ASP A 323 -14.74 -0.16 -3.57
C ASP A 323 -15.62 -1.40 -3.24
N ASP A 324 -16.71 -1.29 -2.47
CA ASP A 324 -17.62 -2.38 -2.04
C ASP A 324 -16.89 -3.65 -1.54
N ASN A 325 -15.72 -3.47 -0.92
CA ASN A 325 -14.84 -4.52 -0.40
C ASN A 325 -15.45 -5.29 0.79
N PHE A 326 -16.14 -4.61 1.73
CA PHE A 326 -16.79 -5.28 2.86
C PHE A 326 -17.93 -6.16 2.34
N ARG A 327 -18.76 -5.59 1.46
CA ARG A 327 -19.83 -6.32 0.78
C ARG A 327 -19.28 -7.50 -0.03
N SER A 328 -18.23 -7.29 -0.81
CA SER A 328 -17.63 -8.34 -1.64
C SER A 328 -17.07 -9.49 -0.81
N LEU A 329 -16.47 -9.19 0.36
CA LEU A 329 -16.03 -10.20 1.31
C LEU A 329 -17.22 -10.97 1.89
N SER A 330 -18.27 -10.26 2.33
CA SER A 330 -19.50 -10.85 2.86
C SER A 330 -20.14 -11.82 1.87
N GLU A 331 -20.31 -11.39 0.61
CA GLU A 331 -20.85 -12.27 -0.44
C GLU A 331 -19.94 -13.48 -0.72
N THR A 332 -18.62 -13.30 -0.73
CA THR A 332 -17.68 -14.42 -0.91
C THR A 332 -17.81 -15.47 0.19
N LEU A 333 -17.95 -15.04 1.46
CA LEU A 333 -18.15 -15.92 2.61
C LEU A 333 -19.52 -16.60 2.62
N ARG A 334 -20.54 -15.96 2.02
CA ARG A 334 -21.89 -16.51 1.84
C ARG A 334 -21.90 -17.59 0.77
N ILE A 335 -21.27 -17.30 -0.38
CA ILE A 335 -21.28 -18.16 -1.56
C ILE A 335 -20.36 -19.36 -1.37
N ILE A 336 -19.21 -19.21 -0.73
CA ILE A 336 -18.25 -20.31 -0.54
C ILE A 336 -18.28 -20.80 0.92
N PRO A 337 -18.49 -22.10 1.19
CA PRO A 337 -18.67 -23.20 0.25
C PRO A 337 -20.13 -23.53 -0.13
N ALA A 338 -21.11 -22.71 0.24
CA ALA A 338 -22.53 -23.09 0.17
C ALA A 338 -23.06 -23.27 -1.27
N GLU A 339 -22.59 -22.45 -2.20
CA GLU A 339 -23.03 -22.41 -3.61
C GLU A 339 -21.88 -22.71 -4.58
N ALA A 340 -20.62 -22.48 -4.18
CA ALA A 340 -19.44 -22.73 -4.99
C ALA A 340 -18.33 -23.40 -4.17
N GLU A 341 -17.55 -24.26 -4.81
CA GLU A 341 -16.44 -24.97 -4.17
C GLU A 341 -15.24 -24.06 -3.91
N PHE A 342 -14.37 -24.48 -2.99
CA PHE A 342 -13.09 -23.83 -2.77
C PHE A 342 -12.20 -23.97 -4.01
N VAL A 343 -11.53 -22.88 -4.37
CA VAL A 343 -10.74 -22.76 -5.60
C VAL A 343 -9.32 -23.33 -5.44
N GLY A 344 -8.88 -23.57 -4.20
CA GLY A 344 -7.56 -24.12 -3.91
C GLY A 344 -6.41 -23.25 -4.46
N PHE A 345 -5.42 -23.89 -5.08
CA PHE A 345 -4.24 -23.20 -5.62
C PHE A 345 -4.49 -22.43 -6.92
N GLN A 346 -5.65 -22.61 -7.57
CA GLN A 346 -5.91 -21.99 -8.88
C GLN A 346 -5.83 -20.46 -8.83
N HIS A 347 -6.34 -19.84 -7.76
CA HIS A 347 -6.26 -18.38 -7.59
C HIS A 347 -4.81 -17.90 -7.45
N PHE A 348 -4.02 -18.54 -6.58
CA PHE A 348 -2.61 -18.19 -6.40
C PHE A 348 -1.81 -18.37 -7.69
N TRP A 349 -2.05 -19.47 -8.40
CA TRP A 349 -1.42 -19.72 -9.69
C TRP A 349 -1.80 -18.65 -10.71
N TYR A 350 -3.08 -18.31 -10.80
CA TYR A 350 -3.58 -17.24 -11.66
C TYR A 350 -2.89 -15.90 -11.36
N VAL A 351 -2.75 -15.53 -10.08
CA VAL A 351 -2.07 -14.30 -9.65
C VAL A 351 -0.59 -14.32 -10.04
N LEU A 352 0.13 -15.41 -9.79
CA LEU A 352 1.56 -15.53 -10.06
C LEU A 352 1.91 -15.54 -11.55
N VAL A 353 1.05 -16.10 -12.41
CA VAL A 353 1.29 -16.17 -13.86
C VAL A 353 0.68 -15.00 -14.63
N ARG A 354 -0.13 -14.16 -13.99
CA ARG A 354 -0.69 -12.95 -14.61
C ARG A 354 0.37 -12.02 -15.22
N PRO A 355 1.55 -11.82 -14.59
CA PRO A 355 2.67 -11.10 -15.20
C PRO A 355 3.09 -11.57 -16.58
N VAL A 356 3.04 -12.88 -16.87
CA VAL A 356 3.60 -13.45 -18.09
C VAL A 356 2.67 -13.17 -19.28
N PRO A 357 3.04 -12.37 -20.29
CA PRO A 357 2.17 -12.09 -21.42
C PRO A 357 1.71 -13.37 -22.15
N ARG A 358 0.46 -13.42 -22.63
CA ARG A 358 -0.09 -14.63 -23.30
C ARG A 358 0.64 -15.00 -24.58
N VAL A 359 1.34 -14.05 -25.20
CA VAL A 359 2.19 -14.31 -26.38
C VAL A 359 3.26 -15.36 -26.06
N PHE A 360 3.85 -15.31 -24.86
CA PHE A 360 4.84 -16.30 -24.42
C PHE A 360 4.21 -17.54 -23.80
N TRP A 361 2.98 -17.44 -23.30
CA TRP A 361 2.26 -18.55 -22.71
C TRP A 361 0.76 -18.52 -23.04
N PRO A 362 0.37 -19.03 -24.22
CA PRO A 362 -1.02 -18.99 -24.66
C PRO A 362 -1.98 -19.76 -23.74
N SER A 363 -1.52 -20.91 -23.23
CA SER A 363 -2.29 -21.82 -22.37
C SER A 363 -2.41 -21.41 -20.90
N LYS A 364 -1.89 -20.24 -20.50
CA LYS A 364 -1.97 -19.79 -19.10
C LYS A 364 -3.43 -19.59 -18.65
N PRO A 365 -3.77 -19.82 -17.36
CA PRO A 365 -5.12 -19.67 -16.82
C PRO A 365 -5.78 -18.33 -17.20
N ILE A 366 -7.05 -18.39 -17.60
CA ILE A 366 -7.85 -17.21 -17.99
C ILE A 366 -8.65 -16.62 -16.82
N ASN A 367 -8.93 -17.41 -15.79
CA ASN A 367 -9.72 -17.01 -14.64
C ASN A 367 -9.00 -17.36 -13.32
N SER A 368 -9.43 -16.69 -12.25
CA SER A 368 -9.02 -16.95 -10.87
C SER A 368 -9.64 -18.23 -10.28
N GLY A 369 -10.50 -18.93 -11.02
CA GLY A 369 -11.32 -20.05 -10.56
C GLY A 369 -12.70 -19.67 -10.03
N PHE A 370 -12.88 -18.42 -9.59
CA PHE A 370 -14.17 -17.87 -9.19
C PHE A 370 -14.26 -16.39 -9.59
N ASP A 371 -15.42 -16.00 -10.10
CA ASP A 371 -15.75 -14.63 -10.51
C ASP A 371 -17.05 -14.19 -9.81
N LEU A 372 -16.89 -13.35 -8.78
CA LEU A 372 -17.99 -12.85 -7.98
C LEU A 372 -19.00 -12.03 -8.80
N ALA A 373 -18.52 -11.24 -9.76
CA ALA A 373 -19.40 -10.40 -10.57
C ALA A 373 -20.26 -11.25 -11.52
N ALA A 374 -19.66 -12.28 -12.11
CA ALA A 374 -20.39 -13.25 -12.93
C ALA A 374 -21.44 -14.01 -12.10
N HIS A 375 -21.09 -14.45 -10.89
CA HIS A 375 -21.99 -15.18 -9.99
C HIS A 375 -23.18 -14.34 -9.55
N LEU A 376 -22.94 -13.07 -9.19
CA LEU A 376 -23.99 -12.11 -8.82
C LEU A 376 -24.76 -11.53 -10.01
N ARG A 377 -24.47 -11.98 -11.24
CA ARG A 377 -25.05 -11.46 -12.50
C ARG A 377 -24.90 -9.94 -12.65
N ALA A 378 -23.86 -9.37 -12.04
CA ALA A 378 -23.57 -7.94 -12.11
C ALA A 378 -22.96 -7.62 -13.48
N ARG A 379 -23.76 -7.01 -14.38
CA ARG A 379 -23.29 -6.62 -15.71
C ARG A 379 -22.44 -5.35 -15.65
N GLY A 380 -21.29 -5.37 -16.32
CA GLY A 380 -20.43 -4.18 -16.49
C GLY A 380 -19.62 -3.77 -15.26
N VAL A 381 -19.62 -4.57 -14.18
CA VAL A 381 -18.87 -4.30 -12.96
C VAL A 381 -17.83 -5.40 -12.74
N SER A 382 -16.59 -5.01 -12.47
CA SER A 382 -15.56 -5.91 -11.94
C SER A 382 -15.53 -5.70 -10.44
N LEU A 383 -16.14 -6.63 -9.69
CA LEU A 383 -16.07 -6.66 -8.23
C LEU A 383 -14.73 -7.26 -7.83
N SER A 384 -13.95 -6.54 -7.03
CA SER A 384 -12.68 -7.06 -6.50
C SER A 384 -12.94 -7.80 -5.20
N ILE A 385 -12.44 -9.02 -5.10
CA ILE A 385 -12.43 -9.78 -3.85
C ILE A 385 -11.20 -9.32 -3.05
N THR A 386 -11.38 -9.00 -1.77
CA THR A 386 -10.29 -8.60 -0.88
C THR A 386 -9.27 -9.72 -0.72
N SER A 387 -8.03 -9.42 -0.30
CA SER A 387 -7.05 -10.48 -0.01
C SER A 387 -7.52 -11.47 1.06
N ILE A 388 -8.37 -11.03 2.00
CA ILE A 388 -9.02 -11.91 2.98
C ILE A 388 -9.97 -12.86 2.28
N GLY A 389 -10.83 -12.34 1.40
CA GLY A 389 -11.80 -13.12 0.63
C GLY A 389 -11.12 -14.07 -0.36
N GLU A 390 -10.05 -13.64 -1.02
CA GLU A 390 -9.26 -14.47 -1.94
C GLU A 390 -8.59 -15.65 -1.21
N ALA A 391 -8.06 -15.40 -0.01
CA ALA A 391 -7.48 -16.43 0.82
C ALA A 391 -8.55 -17.43 1.30
N TYR A 392 -9.72 -16.94 1.73
CA TYR A 392 -10.85 -17.76 2.13
C TYR A 392 -11.41 -18.59 0.97
N MET A 393 -11.62 -17.97 -0.20
CA MET A 393 -12.05 -18.64 -1.43
C MET A 393 -11.11 -19.79 -1.82
N SER A 394 -9.83 -19.66 -1.51
CA SER A 394 -8.83 -20.68 -1.83
C SER A 394 -8.86 -21.85 -0.85
N PHE A 395 -8.82 -21.61 0.47
CA PHE A 395 -8.64 -22.65 1.49
C PHE A 395 -9.48 -22.45 2.77
N GLY A 396 -10.59 -21.72 2.69
CA GLY A 396 -11.45 -21.38 3.83
C GLY A 396 -10.70 -20.64 4.94
N TRP A 397 -11.04 -20.96 6.19
CA TRP A 397 -10.41 -20.36 7.37
C TRP A 397 -8.91 -20.62 7.47
N LEU A 398 -8.43 -21.78 6.97
CA LEU A 398 -7.00 -22.04 6.88
C LEU A 398 -6.33 -21.03 5.92
N GLY A 399 -6.98 -20.74 4.80
CA GLY A 399 -6.53 -19.71 3.87
C GLY A 399 -6.43 -18.34 4.53
N VAL A 400 -7.45 -17.92 5.30
CA VAL A 400 -7.44 -16.67 6.05
C VAL A 400 -6.24 -16.61 7.02
N ALA A 401 -5.96 -17.70 7.74
CA ALA A 401 -4.79 -17.78 8.62
C ALA A 401 -3.48 -17.66 7.84
N LEU A 402 -3.31 -18.45 6.78
CA LEU A 402 -2.09 -18.43 5.96
C LEU A 402 -1.86 -17.06 5.30
N GLY A 403 -2.93 -16.42 4.81
CA GLY A 403 -2.90 -15.07 4.27
C GLY A 403 -2.47 -14.05 5.33
N GLY A 404 -3.05 -14.10 6.54
CA GLY A 404 -2.66 -13.22 7.64
C GLY A 404 -1.19 -13.41 8.03
N LEU A 405 -0.73 -14.68 8.07
CA LEU A 405 0.66 -15.01 8.35
C LEU A 405 1.59 -14.40 7.31
N PHE A 406 1.27 -14.59 6.03
CA PHE A 406 2.03 -14.06 4.91
C PHE A 406 2.15 -12.53 4.95
N PHE A 407 1.03 -11.82 5.04
CA PHE A 407 1.02 -10.36 5.05
C PHE A 407 1.75 -9.78 6.27
N GLY A 408 1.49 -10.32 7.47
CA GLY A 408 2.14 -9.84 8.70
C GLY A 408 3.65 -10.11 8.70
N TRP A 409 4.07 -11.27 8.20
CA TRP A 409 5.49 -11.64 8.15
C TRP A 409 6.26 -10.81 7.14
N ILE A 410 5.70 -10.57 5.95
CA ILE A 410 6.31 -9.69 4.94
C ILE A 410 6.37 -8.26 5.46
N ALA A 411 5.29 -7.73 6.07
CA ALA A 411 5.30 -6.39 6.62
C ALA A 411 6.38 -6.21 7.70
N ARG A 412 6.54 -7.19 8.60
CA ARG A 412 7.61 -7.15 9.60
C ARG A 412 9.00 -7.24 8.98
N SER A 413 9.16 -8.05 7.94
CA SER A 413 10.42 -8.19 7.21
C SER A 413 10.79 -6.92 6.45
N TRP A 414 9.82 -6.27 5.80
CA TRP A 414 10.01 -5.02 5.07
C TRP A 414 10.31 -3.84 5.99
N SER A 415 9.80 -3.87 7.22
CA SER A 415 10.12 -2.88 8.26
C SER A 415 11.62 -2.80 8.58
N GLN A 416 12.43 -3.83 8.24
CA GLN A 416 13.89 -3.79 8.39
C GLN A 416 14.54 -2.67 7.58
N LEU A 417 13.94 -2.23 6.47
CA LEU A 417 14.49 -1.15 5.64
C LEU A 417 14.48 0.20 6.38
N VAL A 418 13.49 0.40 7.26
CA VAL A 418 13.44 1.57 8.15
C VAL A 418 14.45 1.44 9.29
N ASP A 419 14.59 0.24 9.84
CA ASP A 419 15.48 -0.02 10.99
C ASP A 419 16.97 0.21 10.66
N HIS A 420 17.38 0.14 9.39
CA HIS A 420 18.80 0.15 8.97
C HIS A 420 19.29 1.48 8.35
N GLU A 421 18.53 2.58 8.43
CA GLU A 421 18.93 3.94 7.96
C GLU A 421 19.62 3.96 6.57
N TYR A 422 19.06 3.31 5.54
CA TYR A 422 19.61 3.23 4.18
C TYR A 422 19.57 4.55 3.36
N GLY A 423 19.37 5.71 4.00
CA GLY A 423 19.28 7.01 3.33
C GLY A 423 18.01 7.18 2.47
N LEU A 424 18.02 8.16 1.56
CA LEU A 424 16.83 8.58 0.79
C LEU A 424 16.30 7.49 -0.15
N ILE A 425 17.18 6.70 -0.76
CA ILE A 425 16.81 5.62 -1.68
C ILE A 425 16.15 4.47 -0.92
N GLY A 426 16.72 4.08 0.22
CA GLY A 426 16.07 3.14 1.13
C GLY A 426 14.69 3.60 1.60
N SER A 427 14.51 4.89 1.91
CA SER A 427 13.21 5.47 2.27
C SER A 427 12.17 5.33 1.15
N ALA A 428 12.56 5.59 -0.10
CA ALA A 428 11.67 5.46 -1.24
C ALA A 428 11.31 3.99 -1.53
N LEU A 429 12.30 3.10 -1.49
CA LEU A 429 12.07 1.66 -1.68
C LEU A 429 11.15 1.11 -0.59
N TYR A 430 11.37 1.52 0.65
CA TYR A 430 10.48 1.21 1.76
C TYR A 430 9.05 1.64 1.45
N ALA A 431 8.85 2.91 1.07
CA ALA A 431 7.54 3.46 0.76
C ALA A 431 6.82 2.72 -0.38
N PHE A 432 7.53 2.32 -1.44
CA PHE A 432 6.93 1.49 -2.50
C PHE A 432 6.44 0.14 -1.98
N GLY A 433 7.27 -0.59 -1.23
CA GLY A 433 6.87 -1.91 -0.74
C GLY A 433 5.75 -1.85 0.31
N VAL A 434 5.73 -0.82 1.16
CA VAL A 434 4.58 -0.58 2.05
C VAL A 434 3.32 -0.26 1.27
N MET A 435 3.43 0.56 0.22
CA MET A 435 2.28 0.87 -0.61
C MET A 435 1.76 -0.37 -1.34
N ALA A 436 2.65 -1.24 -1.81
CA ALA A 436 2.28 -2.54 -2.39
C ALA A 436 1.54 -3.41 -1.37
N LEU A 437 2.00 -3.48 -0.11
CA LEU A 437 1.30 -4.20 0.97
C LEU A 437 -0.07 -3.59 1.29
N PHE A 438 -0.14 -2.27 1.40
CA PHE A 438 -1.36 -1.54 1.73
C PHE A 438 -2.44 -1.76 0.65
N ILE A 439 -2.09 -1.58 -0.62
CA ILE A 439 -2.99 -1.86 -1.75
C ILE A 439 -3.25 -3.36 -1.88
N GLY A 440 -2.25 -4.18 -1.57
CA GLY A 440 -2.35 -5.63 -1.57
C GLY A 440 -3.47 -6.13 -0.67
N MET A 441 -3.90 -5.40 0.36
CA MET A 441 -5.09 -5.77 1.13
C MET A 441 -6.37 -5.80 0.30
N ARG A 442 -6.43 -5.00 -0.78
CA ARG A 442 -7.55 -4.97 -1.71
C ARG A 442 -7.60 -6.22 -2.59
N SER A 443 -6.46 -6.81 -2.95
CA SER A 443 -6.36 -8.07 -3.70
C SER A 443 -4.89 -8.51 -3.80
N MET A 444 -4.62 -9.82 -3.76
CA MET A 444 -3.27 -10.36 -3.92
C MET A 444 -2.70 -10.08 -5.31
N LEU A 445 -3.57 -9.97 -6.30
CA LEU A 445 -3.17 -9.55 -7.63
C LEU A 445 -2.56 -8.15 -7.62
N GLU A 446 -3.19 -7.24 -6.89
CA GLU A 446 -2.73 -5.87 -6.79
C GLU A 446 -1.43 -5.77 -5.99
N LEU A 447 -1.21 -6.66 -5.02
CA LEU A 447 0.09 -6.82 -4.37
C LEU A 447 1.18 -7.10 -5.40
N VAL A 448 0.97 -8.08 -6.30
CA VAL A 448 1.93 -8.42 -7.36
C VAL A 448 2.13 -7.24 -8.33
N LEU A 449 1.06 -6.64 -8.84
CA LEU A 449 1.17 -5.53 -9.79
C LEU A 449 1.88 -4.30 -9.19
N MET A 450 1.69 -4.04 -7.89
CA MET A 450 2.36 -2.94 -7.19
C MET A 450 3.83 -3.21 -6.86
N THR A 451 4.35 -4.41 -7.12
CA THR A 451 5.81 -4.65 -7.12
C THR A 451 6.47 -4.20 -8.42
N TYR A 452 5.72 -4.03 -9.52
CA TYR A 452 6.31 -3.64 -10.81
C TYR A 452 6.97 -2.28 -10.82
N PRO A 453 6.46 -1.23 -10.16
CA PRO A 453 7.19 0.03 -10.04
C PRO A 453 8.60 -0.16 -9.46
N ILE A 454 8.80 -1.10 -8.52
CA ILE A 454 10.11 -1.44 -7.97
C ILE A 454 10.98 -2.11 -9.04
N ILE A 455 10.42 -3.02 -9.84
CA ILE A 455 11.13 -3.67 -10.95
C ILE A 455 11.50 -2.65 -12.04
N CYS A 456 10.56 -1.78 -12.45
CA CYS A 456 10.79 -0.70 -13.41
C CYS A 456 11.92 0.21 -12.92
N TRP A 457 11.91 0.58 -11.64
CA TRP A 457 13.01 1.34 -11.05
C TRP A 457 14.31 0.54 -11.10
N TYR A 458 14.34 -0.72 -10.68
CA TYR A 458 15.55 -1.55 -10.73
C TYR A 458 16.14 -1.64 -12.15
N VAL A 459 15.29 -1.74 -13.18
CA VAL A 459 15.71 -1.71 -14.58
C VAL A 459 16.33 -0.36 -14.96
N LEU A 460 15.68 0.76 -14.63
CA LEU A 460 16.26 2.10 -14.91
C LEU A 460 17.56 2.35 -14.19
N ASP A 461 17.68 1.86 -12.95
CA ASP A 461 18.91 1.93 -12.17
C ASP A 461 20.05 1.13 -12.82
N GLY A 462 19.75 -0.03 -13.41
CA GLY A 462 20.73 -0.80 -14.18
C GLY A 462 21.12 -0.15 -15.50
N LEU A 463 20.18 0.50 -16.18
CA LEU A 463 20.40 1.12 -17.49
C LEU A 463 21.07 2.50 -17.42
N LEU A 464 20.68 3.31 -16.43
CA LEU A 464 21.12 4.70 -16.29
C LEU A 464 22.17 4.88 -15.20
N GLY A 465 22.20 3.98 -14.21
CA GLY A 465 23.16 4.05 -13.12
C GLY A 465 24.55 3.65 -13.59
N SER A 466 25.49 4.59 -13.57
CA SER A 466 26.90 4.23 -13.57
C SER A 466 27.20 3.42 -12.30
N PRO A 467 27.98 2.33 -12.37
CA PRO A 467 28.46 1.64 -11.18
C PRO A 467 29.50 2.50 -10.47
N GLU A 468 29.07 3.60 -9.85
CA GLU A 468 29.87 4.23 -8.81
C GLU A 468 29.64 3.43 -7.54
N PRO A 469 30.65 2.70 -7.04
CA PRO A 469 30.52 2.01 -5.77
C PRO A 469 30.15 3.05 -4.72
N ALA A 470 29.12 2.75 -3.92
CA ALA A 470 28.74 3.56 -2.79
C ALA A 470 29.99 3.77 -1.93
N THR A 471 30.60 4.94 -2.04
CA THR A 471 31.51 5.45 -1.03
C THR A 471 30.63 5.70 0.17
N TYR A 472 30.42 4.64 0.96
CA TYR A 472 29.96 4.80 2.32
C TYR A 472 30.81 5.92 2.90
N PRO A 473 30.23 7.03 3.38
CA PRO A 473 30.99 7.88 4.28
C PRO A 473 31.36 6.96 5.44
N ARG A 474 32.60 6.46 5.45
CA ARG A 474 33.20 5.87 6.64
C ARG A 474 32.93 6.92 7.68
N ARG A 475 32.07 6.60 8.65
CA ARG A 475 31.86 7.41 9.85
C ARG A 475 33.24 7.92 10.22
N THR A 476 33.40 9.23 10.17
CA THR A 476 34.57 9.96 10.60
C THR A 476 34.82 9.61 12.06
N SER A 477 35.57 8.53 12.28
CA SER A 477 36.29 8.27 13.53
C SER A 477 37.27 9.41 13.86
N ALA A 478 37.47 10.35 12.91
CA ALA A 478 38.22 11.57 13.08
C ALA A 478 37.62 12.57 14.11
N LEU A 479 36.34 12.48 14.48
CA LEU A 479 35.74 13.36 15.50
C LEU A 479 35.89 12.86 16.95
N MET A 480 36.47 11.68 17.18
CA MET A 480 36.80 11.21 18.53
C MET A 480 38.26 11.46 18.95
N HIS A 481 39.13 11.91 18.03
CA HIS A 481 40.51 12.25 18.38
C HIS A 481 40.76 13.75 18.64
N SER A 482 39.82 14.65 18.32
CA SER A 482 39.96 16.08 18.62
C SER A 482 39.34 16.52 19.96
N ALA A 483 38.79 15.59 20.75
CA ALA A 483 38.27 15.85 22.10
C ALA A 483 39.21 15.31 23.21
N ARG A 484 40.48 15.04 22.87
CA ARG A 484 41.54 14.62 23.80
C ARG A 484 42.83 15.44 23.62
N ARG A 485 42.70 16.74 23.34
CA ARG A 485 43.77 17.71 23.58
C ARG A 485 43.21 18.88 24.34
#